data_AF-A0A353LJW1-F1
#
_entry.id   AF-A0A353LJW1-F1
#
_cell.length_a   1.000
_cell.length_b   1.000
_cell.length_c   1.000
_cell.angle_alpha   90.00
_cell.angle_beta   90.00
_cell.angle_gamma   90.00
#
_symmetry.space_group_name_H-M   'P 1'
#
loop_
_entity.id
_entity.type
_entity.pdbx_description
1 polymer ?
#
loop_
_entity_poly.entity_id
_entity_poly.type
_entity_poly.pdbx_seq_one_letter_code
_entity_poly.pdbx_strand_id
1 'polypeptide(L)'
;DADGNDITESGDVEQVIMFVFDEEEKIFKSFYLSASEVKQRKALQIVMDYPGHSLLKFVAWGNLDENVDYSNISDVKELKDLYVRLRSADSEQTDQRMAYSPSDLFYGTISVPVEYGGTTSGTSHVLEITRKTAGVTITSLNLKQWNGNGEGSYSYSVRESLDTYDMNGNLTGTRSFYSPPATFNKNGNFVAPIFYIFPAAFGKSIVVDILYNGEVIFTADRDSMGKPFNAEVGRTLNILIDFKATLSINVNVTPWNQVFQYVEYL
;
A
#
# COMPACT_ATOMS: atom_id res chain seq x y z
N ASP A 1 -5.01 11.02 6.68
CA ASP A 1 -5.61 9.83 6.01
C ASP A 1 -5.94 10.20 4.57
N ALA A 2 -6.77 9.42 3.86
CA ALA A 2 -7.17 9.72 2.48
C ALA A 2 -8.09 10.96 2.34
N ASP A 3 -8.68 11.43 3.45
CA ASP A 3 -9.55 12.61 3.49
C ASP A 3 -8.80 13.87 4.00
N GLY A 4 -7.49 13.74 4.26
CA GLY A 4 -6.65 14.82 4.78
C GLY A 4 -6.73 15.03 6.29
N ASN A 5 -7.40 14.15 7.03
CA ASN A 5 -7.44 14.23 8.48
C ASN A 5 -6.13 13.74 9.09
N ASP A 6 -5.69 14.41 10.16
CA ASP A 6 -4.55 13.95 10.93
C ASP A 6 -4.93 12.70 11.74
N ILE A 7 -4.20 11.61 11.52
CA ILE A 7 -4.41 10.31 12.18
C ILE A 7 -3.22 9.93 13.08
N THR A 8 -2.35 10.86 13.42
CA THR A 8 -1.17 10.59 14.25
C THR A 8 -1.56 9.94 15.58
N GLU A 9 -2.69 10.36 16.17
CA GLU A 9 -3.16 9.83 17.45
C GLU A 9 -3.82 8.44 17.36
N SER A 10 -4.27 8.01 16.17
CA SER A 10 -4.88 6.67 16.00
C SER A 10 -3.87 5.57 16.27
N GLY A 11 -2.59 5.84 16.01
CA GLY A 11 -1.53 4.85 16.11
C GLY A 11 -1.41 3.93 14.91
N ASP A 12 -1.97 4.32 13.77
CA ASP A 12 -1.80 3.59 12.52
C ASP A 12 -0.34 3.58 12.06
N VAL A 13 0.49 4.55 12.47
CA VAL A 13 1.94 4.57 12.21
C VAL A 13 2.69 4.01 13.42
N GLU A 14 3.31 2.84 13.24
CA GLU A 14 4.01 2.09 14.28
C GLU A 14 5.52 2.36 14.31
N GLN A 15 6.08 2.85 13.22
CA GLN A 15 7.50 3.19 13.08
C GLN A 15 7.71 4.06 11.86
N VAL A 16 8.74 4.91 11.90
CA VAL A 16 9.20 5.72 10.76
C VAL A 16 10.71 5.63 10.63
N ILE A 17 11.17 5.39 9.40
CA ILE A 17 12.56 5.62 8.99
C ILE A 17 12.56 6.93 8.20
N MET A 18 13.43 7.87 8.58
CA MET A 18 13.57 9.15 7.90
C MET A 18 15.02 9.35 7.45
N PHE A 19 15.18 9.79 6.21
CA PHE A 19 16.44 10.15 5.58
C PHE A 19 16.46 11.65 5.35
N VAL A 20 17.61 12.28 5.59
CA VAL A 20 17.86 13.70 5.36
C VAL A 20 19.02 13.80 4.39
N PHE A 21 18.78 14.46 3.27
CA PHE A 21 19.76 14.69 2.21
C PHE A 21 20.13 16.16 2.12
N ASP A 22 21.37 16.43 1.72
CA ASP A 22 21.85 17.77 1.41
C ASP A 22 21.40 18.26 0.01
N GLU A 23 21.87 19.45 -0.38
CA GLU A 23 21.57 20.04 -1.70
C GLU A 23 22.15 19.26 -2.89
N GLU A 24 23.16 18.41 -2.66
CA GLU A 24 23.73 17.50 -3.66
C GLU A 24 23.03 16.13 -3.64
N GLU A 25 21.93 16.00 -2.90
CA GLU A 25 21.17 14.77 -2.68
C GLU A 25 21.97 13.65 -2.02
N LYS A 26 23.05 13.98 -1.29
CA LYS A 26 23.82 13.03 -0.49
C LYS A 26 23.26 12.90 0.91
N ILE A 27 23.35 11.72 1.49
CA ILE A 27 22.85 11.46 2.84
C ILE A 27 23.59 12.33 3.85
N PHE A 28 22.84 13.18 4.55
CA PHE A 28 23.33 13.99 5.65
C PHE A 28 23.10 13.26 6.98
N LYS A 29 21.87 12.79 7.21
CA LYS A 29 21.51 12.09 8.45
C LYS A 29 20.32 11.17 8.24
N SER A 30 20.15 10.24 9.15
CA SER A 30 19.00 9.35 9.17
C SER A 30 18.51 9.11 10.60
N PHE A 31 17.22 8.82 10.71
CA PHE A 31 16.53 8.67 11.98
C PHE A 31 15.60 7.46 11.92
N TYR A 32 15.47 6.81 13.07
CA TYR A 32 14.42 5.85 13.34
C TYR A 32 13.53 6.42 14.45
N LEU A 33 12.22 6.39 14.24
CA LEU A 33 11.22 6.80 15.22
C LEU A 33 10.31 5.62 15.52
N SER A 34 10.12 5.34 16.80
CA SER A 34 9.13 4.38 17.29
C SER A 34 7.72 4.95 17.26
N ALA A 35 6.70 4.08 17.35
CA ALA A 35 5.28 4.46 17.42
C ALA A 35 5.01 5.57 18.45
N SER A 36 5.64 5.48 19.63
CA SER A 36 5.43 6.45 20.70
C SER A 36 6.01 7.83 20.35
N GLU A 37 7.16 7.88 19.69
CA GLU A 37 7.80 9.11 19.26
C GLU A 37 7.03 9.78 18.12
N VAL A 38 6.47 8.99 17.21
CA VAL A 38 5.56 9.49 16.14
C VAL A 38 4.30 10.06 16.76
N LYS A 39 3.62 9.32 17.65
CA LYS A 39 2.41 9.77 18.36
C LYS A 39 2.63 11.07 19.12
N GLN A 40 3.79 11.22 19.75
CA GLN A 40 4.16 12.42 20.50
C GLN A 40 4.66 13.57 19.63
N ARG A 41 4.70 13.40 18.29
CA ARG A 41 5.28 14.36 17.35
C ARG A 41 6.67 14.80 17.78
N LYS A 42 7.52 13.84 18.16
CA LYS A 42 8.87 14.11 18.68
C LYS A 42 9.61 15.03 17.72
N ALA A 43 9.98 16.22 18.22
CA ALA A 43 10.81 17.15 17.47
C ALA A 43 12.21 16.58 17.28
N LEU A 44 12.72 16.62 16.05
CA LEU A 44 14.07 16.20 15.71
C LEU A 44 14.96 17.43 15.53
N GLN A 45 15.99 17.53 16.36
CA GLN A 45 16.98 18.59 16.23
C GLN A 45 18.02 18.21 15.18
N ILE A 46 18.12 19.04 14.15
CA ILE A 46 19.13 18.94 13.11
C ILE A 46 20.22 19.96 13.44
N VAL A 47 21.40 19.46 13.82
CA VAL A 47 22.58 20.27 14.11
C VAL A 47 23.55 20.08 12.95
N MET A 48 24.03 21.19 12.39
CA MET A 48 24.97 21.24 11.26
C MET A 48 26.22 22.00 11.68
N ASP A 49 27.37 21.52 11.25
CA ASP A 49 28.65 22.25 11.38
C ASP A 49 28.76 23.34 10.31
N TYR A 50 29.60 24.34 10.54
CA TYR A 50 29.89 25.38 9.56
C TYR A 50 31.12 25.02 8.69
N PRO A 51 31.10 25.24 7.36
CA PRO A 51 29.97 25.71 6.55
C PRO A 51 28.91 24.61 6.43
N GLY A 52 27.64 24.99 6.59
CA GLY A 52 26.53 24.04 6.58
C GLY A 52 26.02 23.74 5.17
N HIS A 53 24.79 23.22 5.11
CA HIS A 53 24.02 22.97 3.89
C HIS A 53 23.05 24.11 3.58
N SER A 54 22.76 24.39 2.32
CA SER A 54 21.81 25.44 1.92
C SER A 54 20.36 24.95 1.86
N LEU A 55 20.16 23.64 1.67
CA LEU A 55 18.88 22.98 1.56
C LEU A 55 18.98 21.58 2.18
N LEU A 56 17.95 21.17 2.92
CA LEU A 56 17.82 19.80 3.38
C LEU A 56 16.52 19.18 2.83
N LYS A 57 16.62 18.01 2.21
CA LYS A 57 15.46 17.22 1.77
C LYS A 57 15.23 16.06 2.74
N PHE A 58 14.04 16.00 3.31
CA PHE A 58 13.62 14.95 4.20
C PHE A 58 12.73 13.97 3.42
N VAL A 59 12.97 12.67 3.59
CA VAL A 59 12.15 11.60 3.02
C VAL A 59 11.88 10.60 4.12
N ALA A 60 10.62 10.27 4.36
CA ALA A 60 10.22 9.33 5.40
C ALA A 60 9.36 8.21 4.82
N TRP A 61 9.60 7.00 5.35
CA TRP A 61 8.76 5.84 5.16
C TRP A 61 8.29 5.32 6.52
N GLY A 62 6.98 5.08 6.64
CA GLY A 62 6.38 4.47 7.80
C GLY A 62 5.94 3.03 7.54
N ASN A 63 5.94 2.23 8.61
CA ASN A 63 5.37 0.88 8.62
C ASN A 63 6.04 -0.18 7.73
N LEU A 64 7.28 0.06 7.28
CA LEU A 64 8.04 -0.94 6.52
C LEU A 64 8.21 -2.24 7.31
N ASP A 65 7.89 -3.38 6.68
CA ASP A 65 7.85 -4.72 7.27
C ASP A 65 8.65 -5.74 6.44
N GLU A 66 8.55 -7.02 6.79
CA GLU A 66 9.22 -8.11 6.08
C GLU A 66 8.65 -8.44 4.69
N ASN A 67 7.49 -7.89 4.32
CA ASN A 67 6.85 -8.12 3.01
C ASN A 67 7.40 -7.18 1.93
N VAL A 68 8.24 -6.24 2.32
CA VAL A 68 8.94 -5.33 1.41
C VAL A 68 10.46 -5.42 1.56
N ASP A 69 11.13 -5.19 0.45
CA ASP A 69 12.55 -4.92 0.33
C ASP A 69 12.73 -3.42 0.19
N TYR A 70 13.62 -2.82 0.96
CA TYR A 70 13.75 -1.36 1.02
C TYR A 70 15.18 -0.94 1.35
N SER A 71 15.50 0.31 1.04
CA SER A 71 16.82 0.87 1.26
C SER A 71 17.13 0.97 2.76
N ASN A 72 18.13 0.19 3.21
CA ASN A 72 18.54 0.18 4.59
C ASN A 72 19.30 1.46 4.95
N ILE A 73 19.13 1.92 6.19
CA ILE A 73 19.79 3.10 6.74
C ILE A 73 21.33 3.05 6.62
N SER A 74 21.93 1.86 6.64
CA SER A 74 23.39 1.67 6.49
C SER A 74 23.89 1.88 5.06
N ASP A 75 23.02 1.63 4.08
CA ASP A 75 23.41 1.41 2.69
C ASP A 75 23.16 2.66 1.83
N VAL A 76 22.19 3.48 2.21
CA VAL A 76 21.86 4.74 1.53
C VAL A 76 23.03 5.72 1.59
N LYS A 77 23.43 6.24 0.43
CA LYS A 77 24.44 7.30 0.26
C LYS A 77 23.88 8.51 -0.48
N GLU A 78 22.95 8.29 -1.41
CA GLU A 78 22.32 9.32 -2.22
C GLU A 78 20.80 9.10 -2.26
N LEU A 79 20.03 10.16 -2.59
CA LEU A 79 18.58 10.08 -2.70
C LEU A 79 18.11 8.96 -3.64
N LYS A 80 18.82 8.76 -4.75
CA LYS A 80 18.51 7.74 -5.75
C LYS A 80 18.61 6.31 -5.23
N ASP A 81 19.26 6.10 -4.09
CA ASP A 81 19.36 4.79 -3.47
C ASP A 81 18.05 4.39 -2.79
N LEU A 82 17.12 5.34 -2.59
CA LEU A 82 15.83 5.09 -1.94
C LEU A 82 14.84 4.35 -2.85
N TYR A 83 14.31 3.23 -2.35
CA TYR A 83 13.18 2.52 -2.92
C TYR A 83 12.45 1.71 -1.85
N VAL A 84 11.19 1.35 -2.15
CA VAL A 84 10.44 0.33 -1.42
C VAL A 84 9.80 -0.60 -2.44
N ARG A 85 10.19 -1.86 -2.45
CA ARG A 85 9.75 -2.86 -3.41
C ARG A 85 9.07 -4.02 -2.69
N LEU A 86 7.95 -4.49 -3.22
CA LEU A 86 7.30 -5.70 -2.72
C LEU A 86 8.25 -6.88 -2.84
N ARG A 87 8.39 -7.65 -1.77
CA ARG A 87 8.95 -9.00 -1.90
C ARG A 87 7.95 -9.87 -2.64
N SER A 88 8.49 -10.78 -3.43
CA SER A 88 7.71 -11.75 -4.18
C SER A 88 8.21 -13.15 -3.89
N ALA A 89 7.33 -14.15 -3.97
CA ALA A 89 7.78 -15.52 -4.08
C ALA A 89 8.60 -15.69 -5.37
N ASP A 90 9.71 -16.44 -5.30
CA ASP A 90 10.51 -16.76 -6.48
C ASP A 90 9.64 -17.45 -7.53
N SER A 91 9.45 -16.81 -8.67
CA SER A 91 8.83 -17.40 -9.85
C SER A 91 9.83 -17.28 -10.99
N GLU A 92 10.36 -18.41 -11.44
CA GLU A 92 11.35 -18.46 -12.52
C GLU A 92 10.76 -18.23 -13.93
N GLN A 93 9.45 -18.00 -14.09
CA GLN A 93 8.82 -18.21 -15.42
C GLN A 93 7.72 -17.25 -15.89
N THR A 94 7.55 -16.05 -15.32
CA THR A 94 6.53 -15.11 -15.84
C THR A 94 6.96 -13.63 -15.78
N ASP A 95 6.47 -12.82 -16.73
CA ASP A 95 6.57 -11.33 -16.73
C ASP A 95 5.86 -10.65 -15.54
N GLN A 96 5.28 -11.45 -14.64
CA GLN A 96 4.58 -11.02 -13.43
C GLN A 96 5.02 -11.87 -12.25
N ARG A 97 5.20 -11.25 -11.09
CA ARG A 97 5.62 -11.93 -9.85
C ARG A 97 4.51 -11.92 -8.82
N MET A 98 4.35 -13.03 -8.09
CA MET A 98 3.42 -13.09 -6.97
C MET A 98 4.01 -12.32 -5.78
N ALA A 99 3.50 -11.13 -5.52
CA ALA A 99 3.91 -10.29 -4.42
C ALA A 99 3.25 -10.70 -3.10
N TYR A 100 3.99 -10.54 -2.00
CA TYR A 100 3.40 -10.57 -0.67
C TYR A 100 2.61 -9.28 -0.43
N SER A 101 1.49 -9.37 0.28
CA SER A 101 0.72 -8.18 0.66
C SER A 101 1.53 -7.35 1.65
N PRO A 102 1.77 -6.05 1.39
CA PRO A 102 2.44 -5.18 2.34
C PRO A 102 1.55 -4.85 3.54
N SER A 103 2.12 -4.19 4.54
CA SER A 103 1.41 -3.53 5.65
C SER A 103 0.75 -2.19 5.22
N ASP A 104 0.20 -1.44 6.19
CA ASP A 104 -0.28 -0.06 6.01
C ASP A 104 0.92 0.91 5.85
N LEU A 105 1.53 1.00 4.67
CA LEU A 105 2.73 1.81 4.45
C LEU A 105 2.42 3.31 4.34
N PHE A 106 3.35 4.14 4.82
CA PHE A 106 3.28 5.59 4.74
C PHE A 106 4.51 6.19 4.06
N TYR A 107 4.34 7.31 3.36
CA TYR A 107 5.42 8.07 2.74
C TYR A 107 5.19 9.57 2.85
N GLY A 108 6.27 10.33 2.99
CA GLY A 108 6.25 11.78 2.86
C GLY A 108 7.62 12.35 2.54
N THR A 109 7.61 13.57 2.01
CA THR A 109 8.84 14.33 1.76
C THR A 109 8.61 15.82 1.95
N ILE A 110 9.63 16.53 2.43
CA ILE A 110 9.67 18.00 2.50
C ILE A 110 11.08 18.48 2.19
N SER A 111 11.21 19.62 1.50
CA SER A 111 12.49 20.30 1.31
C SER A 111 12.49 21.60 2.09
N VAL A 112 13.51 21.81 2.90
CA VAL A 112 13.61 22.91 3.85
C VAL A 112 14.88 23.70 3.57
N PRO A 113 14.78 24.99 3.15
CA PRO A 113 15.93 25.87 3.07
C PRO A 113 16.55 26.10 4.44
N VAL A 114 17.88 26.11 4.52
CA VAL A 114 18.59 26.35 5.77
C VAL A 114 18.85 27.84 5.94
N GLU A 115 18.37 28.41 7.04
CA GLU A 115 18.61 29.81 7.40
C GLU A 115 19.99 29.96 8.07
N TYR A 116 20.87 30.80 7.49
CA TYR A 116 22.18 31.11 8.05
C TYR A 116 22.19 32.41 8.85
N GLY A 117 23.01 32.46 9.91
CA GLY A 117 23.45 33.71 10.55
C GLY A 117 22.56 34.24 11.68
N GLY A 118 21.59 33.46 12.17
CA GLY A 118 20.79 33.80 13.36
C GLY A 118 21.38 33.23 14.66
N THR A 119 21.18 33.93 15.79
CA THR A 119 21.48 33.43 17.15
C THR A 119 20.30 32.68 17.78
N THR A 120 19.23 32.46 17.02
CA THR A 120 17.98 31.82 17.44
C THR A 120 17.85 30.42 16.84
N SER A 121 17.16 29.52 17.52
CA SER A 121 16.76 28.23 16.94
C SER A 121 15.97 28.46 15.65
N GLY A 122 16.29 27.68 14.60
CA GLY A 122 15.61 27.78 13.30
C GLY A 122 14.12 27.45 13.35
N THR A 123 13.41 27.74 12.26
CA THR A 123 11.97 27.49 12.12
C THR A 123 11.66 25.99 12.20
N SER A 124 10.58 25.64 12.91
CA SER A 124 10.10 24.25 12.97
C SER A 124 9.31 23.91 11.70
N HIS A 125 9.59 22.74 11.13
CA HIS A 125 8.88 22.21 9.96
C HIS A 125 8.23 20.88 10.29
N VAL A 126 7.05 20.64 9.71
CA VAL A 126 6.32 19.37 9.85
C VAL A 126 6.51 18.56 8.57
N LEU A 127 7.04 17.35 8.71
CA LEU A 127 7.03 16.35 7.65
C LEU A 127 5.75 15.54 7.75
N GLU A 128 4.81 15.80 6.84
CA GLU A 128 3.58 15.03 6.73
C GLU A 128 3.85 13.74 5.95
N ILE A 129 3.37 12.61 6.47
CA ILE A 129 3.39 11.31 5.77
C ILE A 129 1.95 10.85 5.53
N THR A 130 1.72 10.23 4.38
CA THR A 130 0.40 9.75 3.94
C THR A 130 0.48 8.30 3.51
N ARG A 131 -0.65 7.58 3.56
CA ARG A 131 -0.72 6.16 3.17
C ARG A 131 -0.24 5.97 1.73
N LYS A 132 0.32 4.79 1.45
CA LYS A 132 0.79 4.36 0.11
C LYS A 132 0.22 3.01 -0.32
N THR A 133 -0.62 2.40 0.51
CA THR A 133 -1.34 1.18 0.18
C THR A 133 -2.85 1.41 0.11
N ALA A 134 -3.53 0.53 -0.59
CA ALA A 134 -4.98 0.46 -0.64
C ALA A 134 -5.43 -0.88 -0.03
N GLY A 135 -6.52 -0.88 0.73
CA GLY A 135 -7.16 -2.10 1.21
C GLY A 135 -8.07 -2.69 0.15
N VAL A 136 -8.11 -4.01 0.06
CA VAL A 136 -9.04 -4.75 -0.81
C VAL A 136 -9.65 -5.90 -0.01
N THR A 137 -10.95 -6.11 -0.18
CA THR A 137 -11.64 -7.32 0.29
C THR A 137 -12.55 -7.84 -0.82
N ILE A 138 -12.63 -9.17 -0.93
CA ILE A 138 -13.35 -9.84 -2.01
C ILE A 138 -14.27 -10.88 -1.39
N THR A 139 -15.54 -10.84 -1.75
CA THR A 139 -16.52 -11.86 -1.38
C THR A 139 -17.18 -12.39 -2.64
N SER A 140 -17.11 -13.70 -2.84
CA SER A 140 -17.85 -14.40 -3.89
C SER A 140 -18.99 -15.21 -3.27
N LEU A 141 -20.23 -14.88 -3.64
CA LEU A 141 -21.44 -15.60 -3.26
C LEU A 141 -21.76 -16.66 -4.30
N ASN A 142 -22.31 -17.81 -3.88
CA ASN A 142 -22.78 -18.88 -4.76
C ASN A 142 -21.70 -19.48 -5.70
N LEU A 143 -20.42 -19.12 -5.54
CA LEU A 143 -19.30 -19.55 -6.39
C LEU A 143 -19.20 -21.06 -6.50
N LYS A 144 -19.26 -21.78 -5.37
CA LYS A 144 -19.14 -23.25 -5.36
C LYS A 144 -20.29 -23.92 -6.12
N GLN A 145 -21.52 -23.45 -5.92
CA GLN A 145 -22.69 -23.94 -6.65
C GLN A 145 -22.58 -23.65 -8.15
N TRP A 146 -22.18 -22.43 -8.51
CA TRP A 146 -21.95 -22.02 -9.89
C TRP A 146 -20.88 -22.87 -10.58
N ASN A 147 -19.81 -23.22 -9.86
CA ASN A 147 -18.76 -24.12 -10.32
C ASN A 147 -19.12 -25.62 -10.12
N GLY A 148 -20.40 -25.97 -10.22
CA GLY A 148 -20.87 -27.37 -10.21
C GLY A 148 -20.66 -28.13 -8.89
N ASN A 149 -20.51 -27.42 -7.77
CA ASN A 149 -20.16 -27.97 -6.46
C ASN A 149 -18.83 -28.73 -6.41
N GLY A 150 -17.85 -28.34 -7.24
CA GLY A 150 -16.52 -28.95 -7.24
C GLY A 150 -15.81 -28.87 -5.88
N GLU A 151 -15.24 -29.99 -5.43
CA GLU A 151 -14.51 -30.15 -4.15
C GLU A 151 -13.00 -29.86 -4.25
N GLY A 152 -12.60 -29.00 -5.17
CA GLY A 152 -11.21 -28.56 -5.36
C GLY A 152 -10.81 -27.29 -4.58
N SER A 153 -9.61 -26.80 -4.84
CA SER A 153 -9.10 -25.56 -4.25
C SER A 153 -9.58 -24.34 -5.02
N TYR A 154 -10.04 -23.32 -4.31
CA TYR A 154 -10.39 -22.02 -4.88
C TYR A 154 -9.37 -20.99 -4.40
N SER A 155 -9.00 -20.05 -5.25
CA SER A 155 -8.14 -18.91 -4.89
C SER A 155 -8.50 -17.68 -5.70
N TYR A 156 -8.04 -16.51 -5.23
CA TYR A 156 -8.09 -15.27 -5.98
C TYR A 156 -6.70 -14.94 -6.52
N SER A 157 -6.63 -14.30 -7.68
CA SER A 157 -5.46 -13.58 -8.15
C SER A 157 -5.85 -12.14 -8.45
N VAL A 158 -5.06 -11.19 -7.93
CA VAL A 158 -5.37 -9.76 -7.98
C VAL A 158 -4.20 -9.04 -8.64
N ARG A 159 -4.39 -8.55 -9.87
CA ARG A 159 -3.30 -8.13 -10.78
C ARG A 159 -3.35 -6.63 -11.09
N GLU A 160 -2.32 -6.16 -11.81
CA GLU A 160 -2.12 -4.80 -12.36
C GLU A 160 -1.45 -3.78 -11.42
N SER A 161 -0.98 -4.21 -10.25
CA SER A 161 -0.09 -3.40 -9.42
C SER A 161 1.33 -3.41 -9.99
N LEU A 162 2.04 -2.30 -9.79
CA LEU A 162 3.49 -2.29 -9.91
C LEU A 162 4.11 -2.66 -8.55
N ASP A 163 5.34 -3.15 -8.55
CA ASP A 163 5.98 -3.69 -7.35
C ASP A 163 6.86 -2.70 -6.58
N THR A 164 7.15 -1.51 -7.12
CA THR A 164 8.17 -0.63 -6.53
C THR A 164 7.67 0.81 -6.38
N TYR A 165 8.00 1.44 -5.26
CA TYR A 165 8.00 2.88 -5.09
C TYR A 165 9.43 3.43 -5.21
N ASP A 166 9.62 4.49 -6.00
CA ASP A 166 10.91 5.17 -6.15
C ASP A 166 11.21 6.15 -5.00
N MET A 167 12.37 6.82 -5.08
CA MET A 167 12.82 7.85 -4.13
C MET A 167 11.83 9.02 -3.90
N ASN A 168 10.93 9.25 -4.86
CA ASN A 168 9.90 10.30 -4.82
C ASN A 168 8.52 9.74 -4.44
N GLY A 169 8.44 8.46 -4.09
CA GLY A 169 7.19 7.79 -3.75
C GLY A 169 6.27 7.54 -4.96
N ASN A 170 6.80 7.53 -6.18
CA ASN A 170 6.03 7.18 -7.39
C ASN A 170 6.07 5.68 -7.64
N LEU A 171 4.94 5.10 -8.06
CA LEU A 171 4.90 3.70 -8.49
C LEU A 171 5.70 3.48 -9.77
N THR A 172 6.55 2.45 -9.75
CA THR A 172 7.46 2.04 -10.81
C THR A 172 7.72 0.53 -10.68
N GLY A 173 8.63 0.00 -11.50
CA GLY A 173 9.06 -1.39 -11.42
C GLY A 173 8.23 -2.33 -12.29
N THR A 174 8.15 -3.59 -11.88
CA THR A 174 7.53 -4.66 -12.67
C THR A 174 6.09 -4.88 -12.25
N ARG A 175 5.26 -5.40 -13.15
CA ARG A 175 3.90 -5.81 -12.79
C ARG A 175 3.95 -6.98 -11.81
N SER A 176 3.09 -6.92 -10.81
CA SER A 176 2.92 -7.95 -9.81
C SER A 176 1.45 -8.32 -9.67
N PHE A 177 1.23 -9.44 -8.97
CA PHE A 177 -0.09 -9.84 -8.53
C PHE A 177 -0.07 -10.37 -7.12
N TYR A 178 -1.23 -10.38 -6.47
CA TYR A 178 -1.44 -10.92 -5.14
C TYR A 178 -2.33 -12.15 -5.19
N SER A 179 -2.04 -13.13 -4.36
CA SER A 179 -2.93 -14.27 -4.08
C SER A 179 -3.32 -14.20 -2.62
N PRO A 180 -4.36 -13.41 -2.26
CA PRO A 180 -4.72 -13.21 -0.86
C PRO A 180 -5.24 -14.52 -0.25
N PRO A 181 -4.96 -14.79 1.04
CA PRO A 181 -5.60 -15.89 1.75
C PRO A 181 -7.12 -15.77 1.65
N ALA A 182 -7.78 -16.83 1.20
CA ALA A 182 -9.22 -16.84 1.04
C ALA A 182 -9.80 -18.21 1.42
N THR A 183 -11.02 -18.20 1.96
CA THR A 183 -11.68 -19.43 2.41
C THR A 183 -13.19 -19.31 2.32
N PHE A 184 -13.88 -20.45 2.28
CA PHE A 184 -15.32 -20.50 2.44
C PHE A 184 -15.69 -20.25 3.90
N ASN A 185 -16.51 -19.23 4.14
CA ASN A 185 -17.05 -18.96 5.47
C ASN A 185 -18.24 -19.90 5.79
N LYS A 186 -18.81 -19.77 7.00
CA LYS A 186 -19.93 -20.59 7.47
C LYS A 186 -21.20 -20.51 6.61
N ASN A 187 -21.35 -19.44 5.83
CA ASN A 187 -22.49 -19.23 4.93
C ASN A 187 -22.22 -19.76 3.51
N GLY A 188 -21.04 -20.38 3.27
CA GLY A 188 -20.65 -20.87 1.95
C GLY A 188 -20.14 -19.79 1.00
N ASN A 189 -19.85 -18.58 1.50
CA ASN A 189 -19.27 -17.52 0.69
C ASN A 189 -17.75 -17.65 0.68
N PHE A 190 -17.13 -17.52 -0.49
CA PHE A 190 -15.67 -17.54 -0.62
C PHE A 190 -15.13 -16.12 -0.37
N VAL A 191 -14.37 -15.93 0.71
CA VAL A 191 -14.00 -14.60 1.21
C VAL A 191 -12.50 -14.46 1.33
N ALA A 192 -11.97 -13.38 0.75
CA ALA A 192 -10.69 -12.80 1.13
C ALA A 192 -10.96 -11.64 2.11
N PRO A 193 -10.51 -11.73 3.38
CA PRO A 193 -10.56 -10.59 4.30
C PRO A 193 -9.70 -9.43 3.76
N ILE A 194 -9.69 -8.29 4.46
CA ILE A 194 -8.87 -7.15 4.02
C ILE A 194 -7.41 -7.58 3.91
N PHE A 195 -6.84 -7.36 2.73
CA PHE A 195 -5.41 -7.39 2.46
C PHE A 195 -5.03 -6.06 1.80
N TYR A 196 -3.78 -5.65 1.95
CA TYR A 196 -3.30 -4.41 1.35
C TYR A 196 -2.53 -4.68 0.07
N ILE A 197 -2.60 -3.72 -0.85
CA ILE A 197 -1.89 -3.75 -2.12
C ILE A 197 -1.27 -2.40 -2.41
N PHE A 198 -0.28 -2.38 -3.31
CA PHE A 198 0.03 -1.17 -4.06
C PHE A 198 -1.10 -0.96 -5.08
N PRO A 199 -1.55 0.29 -5.32
CA PRO A 199 -2.63 0.54 -6.26
C PRO A 199 -2.21 0.15 -7.69
N ALA A 200 -3.18 0.06 -8.59
CA ALA A 200 -2.92 -0.23 -9.99
C ALA A 200 -2.01 0.83 -10.62
N ALA A 201 -1.28 0.45 -11.67
CA ALA A 201 -0.50 1.41 -12.47
C ALA A 201 -1.38 2.56 -12.98
N PHE A 202 -0.79 3.73 -13.23
CA PHE A 202 -1.53 4.90 -13.71
C PHE A 202 -2.38 4.58 -14.95
N GLY A 203 -3.67 4.94 -14.90
CA GLY A 203 -4.64 4.66 -15.97
C GLY A 203 -5.10 3.21 -16.07
N LYS A 204 -4.74 2.35 -15.10
CA LYS A 204 -5.24 0.97 -14.97
C LYS A 204 -6.16 0.83 -13.77
N SER A 205 -6.87 -0.28 -13.73
CA SER A 205 -7.65 -0.75 -12.59
C SER A 205 -7.20 -2.16 -12.24
N ILE A 206 -7.53 -2.58 -11.02
CA ILE A 206 -7.23 -3.93 -10.57
C ILE A 206 -8.06 -4.95 -11.37
N VAL A 207 -7.48 -6.11 -11.63
CA VAL A 207 -8.19 -7.26 -12.22
C VAL A 207 -8.22 -8.37 -11.19
N VAL A 208 -9.40 -8.94 -10.95
CA VAL A 208 -9.61 -10.09 -10.08
C VAL A 208 -9.90 -11.32 -10.92
N ASP A 209 -9.04 -12.31 -10.82
CA ASP A 209 -9.30 -13.67 -11.30
C ASP A 209 -9.72 -14.56 -10.13
N ILE A 210 -10.68 -15.44 -10.37
CA ILE A 210 -11.00 -16.56 -9.48
C ILE A 210 -10.49 -17.83 -10.14
N LEU A 211 -9.72 -18.61 -9.39
CA LEU A 211 -9.12 -19.83 -9.86
C LEU A 211 -9.74 -21.04 -9.15
N TYR A 212 -9.85 -22.15 -9.88
CA TYR A 212 -10.20 -23.46 -9.36
C TYR A 212 -9.12 -24.46 -9.74
N ASN A 213 -8.49 -25.11 -8.75
CA ASN A 213 -7.34 -26.00 -8.94
C ASN A 213 -6.20 -25.38 -9.77
N GLY A 214 -6.01 -24.06 -9.67
CA GLY A 214 -4.98 -23.31 -10.40
C GLY A 214 -5.39 -22.84 -11.79
N GLU A 215 -6.59 -23.17 -12.28
CA GLU A 215 -7.10 -22.67 -13.56
C GLU A 215 -8.07 -21.51 -13.35
N VAL A 216 -7.95 -20.45 -14.15
CA VAL A 216 -8.87 -19.30 -14.10
C VAL A 216 -10.26 -19.73 -14.57
N ILE A 217 -11.26 -19.62 -13.69
CA ILE A 217 -12.67 -19.91 -13.98
C ILE A 217 -13.51 -18.64 -14.15
N PHE A 218 -13.03 -17.50 -13.64
CA PHE A 218 -13.73 -16.22 -13.75
C PHE A 218 -12.74 -15.06 -13.68
N THR A 219 -13.01 -13.99 -14.43
CA THR A 219 -12.23 -12.75 -14.43
C THR A 219 -13.17 -11.55 -14.42
N ALA A 220 -12.87 -10.56 -13.59
CA ALA A 220 -13.54 -9.26 -13.62
C ALA A 220 -12.58 -8.11 -13.31
N ASP A 221 -12.81 -6.97 -13.97
CA ASP A 221 -12.11 -5.70 -13.74
C ASP A 221 -13.10 -4.54 -13.50
N ARG A 222 -14.39 -4.82 -13.60
CA ARG A 222 -15.50 -3.86 -13.50
C ARG A 222 -16.70 -4.47 -12.80
N ASP A 223 -17.51 -3.60 -12.21
CA ASP A 223 -18.82 -3.96 -11.66
C ASP A 223 -19.88 -4.11 -12.76
N SER A 224 -21.10 -4.52 -12.38
CA SER A 224 -22.23 -4.68 -13.32
C SER A 224 -22.70 -3.40 -14.00
N MET A 225 -22.27 -2.23 -13.50
CA MET A 225 -22.55 -0.91 -14.10
C MET A 225 -21.36 -0.39 -14.93
N GLY A 226 -20.29 -1.16 -15.06
CA GLY A 226 -19.07 -0.81 -15.80
C GLY A 226 -18.07 0.03 -15.01
N LYS A 227 -18.28 0.26 -13.70
CA LYS A 227 -17.34 0.97 -12.83
C LYS A 227 -16.10 0.11 -12.61
N PRO A 228 -14.88 0.63 -12.86
CA PRO A 228 -13.66 -0.15 -12.69
C PRO A 228 -13.34 -0.45 -11.23
N PHE A 229 -12.59 -1.52 -11.00
CA PHE A 229 -12.04 -1.89 -9.69
C PHE A 229 -10.88 -0.96 -9.32
N ASN A 230 -11.21 0.25 -8.86
CA ASN A 230 -10.24 1.24 -8.47
C ASN A 230 -9.89 1.09 -6.98
N ALA A 231 -8.68 0.62 -6.68
CA ALA A 231 -8.15 0.56 -5.33
C ALA A 231 -7.49 1.90 -4.97
N GLU A 232 -8.22 2.73 -4.23
CA GLU A 232 -7.76 4.06 -3.83
C GLU A 232 -6.83 3.97 -2.62
N VAL A 233 -5.69 4.67 -2.69
CA VAL A 233 -4.73 4.74 -1.59
C VAL A 233 -5.39 5.28 -0.33
N GLY A 234 -5.17 4.61 0.79
CA GLY A 234 -5.75 4.96 2.09
C GLY A 234 -7.26 4.72 2.23
N ARG A 235 -7.86 3.96 1.30
CA ARG A 235 -9.26 3.50 1.37
C ARG A 235 -9.35 1.98 1.23
N THR A 236 -10.56 1.45 1.38
CA THR A 236 -10.84 0.02 1.19
C THR A 236 -11.78 -0.19 0.00
N LEU A 237 -11.33 -0.94 -1.00
CA LEU A 237 -12.14 -1.43 -2.11
C LEU A 237 -12.83 -2.73 -1.69
N ASN A 238 -14.16 -2.72 -1.70
CA ASN A 238 -15.00 -3.87 -1.38
C ASN A 238 -15.59 -4.42 -2.68
N ILE A 239 -15.24 -5.66 -3.01
CA ILE A 239 -15.70 -6.34 -4.23
C ILE A 239 -16.64 -7.47 -3.81
N LEU A 240 -17.90 -7.39 -4.24
CA LEU A 240 -18.86 -8.48 -4.14
C LEU A 240 -19.14 -9.04 -5.53
N ILE A 241 -18.96 -10.35 -5.69
CA ILE A 241 -19.30 -11.08 -6.91
C ILE A 241 -20.37 -12.12 -6.54
N ASP A 242 -21.58 -11.97 -7.04
CA ASP A 242 -22.66 -12.93 -6.82
C ASP A 242 -22.92 -13.76 -8.08
N PHE A 243 -22.69 -15.07 -7.95
CA PHE A 243 -22.89 -16.07 -8.99
C PHE A 243 -24.29 -16.70 -8.98
N LYS A 244 -25.32 -16.00 -8.48
CA LYS A 244 -26.73 -16.37 -8.70
C LYS A 244 -27.05 -16.53 -10.20
N ALA A 245 -28.29 -16.95 -10.50
CA ALA A 245 -28.76 -17.18 -11.88
C ALA A 245 -28.47 -16.01 -12.85
N THR A 246 -28.40 -14.78 -12.33
CA THR A 246 -27.82 -13.63 -13.04
C THR A 246 -26.58 -13.17 -12.29
N LEU A 247 -25.43 -13.22 -12.96
CA LEU A 247 -24.17 -12.69 -12.43
C LEU A 247 -24.33 -11.22 -12.07
N SER A 248 -24.01 -10.86 -10.84
CA SER A 248 -23.92 -9.46 -10.42
C SER A 248 -22.61 -9.18 -9.71
N ILE A 249 -22.03 -8.02 -9.99
CA ILE A 249 -20.79 -7.55 -9.38
C ILE A 249 -21.08 -6.16 -8.85
N ASN A 250 -20.80 -5.96 -7.56
CA ASN A 250 -20.97 -4.67 -6.92
C ASN A 250 -19.66 -4.25 -6.26
N VAL A 251 -19.25 -3.00 -6.50
CA VAL A 251 -18.04 -2.45 -5.87
C VAL A 251 -18.32 -1.19 -5.10
N ASN A 252 -17.77 -1.14 -3.89
CA ASN A 252 -17.87 0.04 -3.03
C ASN A 252 -16.49 0.42 -2.48
N VAL A 253 -16.18 1.71 -2.49
CA VAL A 253 -14.96 2.26 -1.89
C VAL A 253 -15.36 2.91 -0.58
N THR A 254 -14.81 2.42 0.52
CA THR A 254 -15.11 2.86 1.88
C THR A 254 -13.89 3.50 2.54
N PRO A 255 -14.07 4.20 3.67
CA PRO A 255 -12.94 4.58 4.53
C PRO A 255 -12.04 3.40 4.89
N TRP A 256 -10.81 3.71 5.27
CA TRP A 256 -9.80 2.72 5.64
C TRP A 256 -10.34 1.66 6.63
N ASN A 257 -10.08 0.40 6.32
CA ASN A 257 -10.47 -0.77 7.11
C ASN A 257 -11.97 -0.94 7.38
N GLN A 258 -12.84 -0.25 6.63
CA GLN A 258 -14.27 -0.50 6.68
C GLN A 258 -14.68 -1.52 5.63
N VAL A 259 -15.22 -2.66 6.08
CA VAL A 259 -15.81 -3.66 5.18
C VAL A 259 -17.27 -3.31 4.91
N PHE A 260 -17.64 -3.26 3.63
CA PHE A 260 -19.03 -3.13 3.22
C PHE A 260 -19.67 -4.51 3.07
N GLN A 261 -20.70 -4.78 3.87
CA GLN A 261 -21.48 -6.02 3.76
C GLN A 261 -22.80 -5.73 3.06
N TYR A 262 -23.08 -6.47 2.00
CA TYR A 262 -24.40 -6.47 1.37
C TYR A 262 -25.33 -7.32 2.23
N VAL A 263 -26.37 -6.70 2.78
CA VAL A 263 -27.49 -7.41 3.41
C VAL A 263 -28.56 -7.57 2.34
N GLU A 264 -28.83 -8.80 1.93
CA GLU A 264 -30.02 -9.09 1.15
C GLU A 264 -31.23 -9.21 2.07
N TYR A 265 -32.29 -8.49 1.75
CA TYR A 265 -33.61 -8.76 2.30
C TYR A 265 -34.23 -9.91 1.49
N LEU A 266 -34.53 -11.01 2.17
CA LEU A 266 -35.31 -12.14 1.64
C LEU A 266 -36.79 -11.78 1.51
#